data_AF-A0A1N6HTH9-F1
#
_entry.id   AF-A0A1N6HTH9-F1
#
_cell.length_a   1.000
_cell.length_b   1.000
_cell.length_c   1.000
_cell.angle_alpha   90.00
_cell.angle_beta   90.00
_cell.angle_gamma   90.00
#
_symmetry.space_group_name_H-M   'P 1'
#
loop_
_entity.id
_entity.type
_entity.pdbx_description
1 polymer ?
#
loop_
_entity_poly.entity_id
_entity_poly.type
_entity_poly.pdbx_seq_one_letter_code
_entity_poly.pdbx_strand_id
1 'polypeptide(L)'
;MKTLSRITLGTLLAACCAATAFAQTAQGSCNPYAAKTRAEVKADLVQWRAAGYEPLDWINYPDNAQRAGRIVAQQRAATGSMGGCAQ
;
A
#
# COMPACT_ATOMS: atom_id res chain seq x y z
N MET A 1 -31.46 -21.53 27.51
CA MET A 1 -31.06 -21.66 26.09
C MET A 1 -31.04 -20.34 25.30
N LYS A 2 -31.86 -19.32 25.64
CA LYS A 2 -31.92 -18.03 24.92
C LYS A 2 -30.79 -17.03 25.26
N THR A 3 -30.17 -17.13 26.44
CA THR A 3 -29.11 -16.23 26.91
C THR A 3 -27.74 -16.58 26.33
N LEU A 4 -27.42 -17.87 26.22
CA LEU A 4 -26.18 -18.37 25.63
C LEU A 4 -26.01 -17.94 24.17
N SER A 5 -27.11 -17.91 23.40
CA SER A 5 -27.13 -17.45 22.00
C SER A 5 -26.83 -15.96 21.82
N ARG A 6 -27.09 -15.12 22.84
CA ARG A 6 -26.82 -13.68 22.78
C ARG A 6 -25.35 -13.37 23.07
N ILE A 7 -24.74 -14.17 23.93
CA ILE A 7 -23.32 -14.04 24.31
C ILE A 7 -22.42 -14.48 23.16
N THR A 8 -22.76 -15.59 22.48
CA THR A 8 -22.03 -16.03 21.27
C THR A 8 -22.21 -15.09 20.08
N LEU A 9 -23.40 -14.50 19.90
CA LEU A 9 -23.61 -13.51 18.84
C LEU A 9 -22.85 -12.20 19.12
N GLY A 10 -22.81 -11.75 20.38
CA GLY A 10 -22.08 -10.54 20.77
C GLY A 10 -20.57 -10.66 20.61
N THR A 11 -20.01 -11.83 20.91
CA THR A 11 -18.58 -12.12 20.73
C THR A 11 -18.18 -12.21 19.26
N LEU A 12 -19.02 -12.81 18.41
CA LEU A 12 -18.79 -12.86 16.96
C LEU A 12 -18.83 -11.45 16.32
N LEU A 13 -19.77 -10.60 16.74
CA LEU A 13 -19.91 -9.24 16.21
C LEU A 13 -18.74 -8.35 16.62
N ALA A 14 -18.25 -8.46 17.86
CA ALA A 14 -17.08 -7.72 18.33
C ALA A 14 -15.79 -8.11 17.59
N ALA A 15 -15.61 -9.40 17.29
CA ALA A 15 -14.49 -9.88 16.48
C ALA A 15 -14.56 -9.36 15.03
N CYS A 16 -15.76 -9.24 14.46
CA CYS A 16 -15.95 -8.74 13.10
C CYS A 16 -15.70 -7.23 12.98
N CYS A 17 -15.99 -6.44 14.02
CA CYS A 17 -15.77 -4.99 14.03
C CYS A 17 -14.30 -4.58 14.24
N ALA A 18 -13.47 -5.42 14.85
CA ALA A 18 -12.04 -5.12 15.01
C ALA A 18 -11.26 -5.17 13.67
N ALA A 19 -11.77 -5.92 12.68
CA ALA A 19 -11.16 -6.02 11.36
C ALA A 19 -11.41 -4.79 10.47
N THR A 20 -12.53 -4.08 10.64
CA THR A 20 -12.90 -2.92 9.81
C THR A 20 -12.18 -1.62 10.19
N ALA A 21 -11.60 -1.52 11.39
CA ALA A 21 -10.81 -0.36 11.81
C ALA A 21 -9.50 -0.21 11.00
N PHE A 22 -8.94 -1.31 10.50
CA PHE A 22 -7.72 -1.32 9.67
C PHE A 22 -8.01 -1.35 8.16
N ALA A 23 -9.26 -1.63 7.75
CA ALA A 23 -9.67 -1.73 6.36
C ALA A 23 -9.68 -0.36 5.62
N GLN A 24 -9.64 0.75 6.35
CA GLN A 24 -9.56 2.10 5.77
C GLN A 24 -8.26 2.33 4.97
N THR A 25 -7.24 1.49 5.18
CA THR A 25 -5.91 1.67 4.55
C THR A 25 -5.83 1.11 3.12
N ALA A 26 -6.80 0.32 2.67
CA ALA A 26 -6.79 -0.29 1.34
C ALA A 26 -7.58 0.49 0.27
N GLN A 27 -8.28 1.57 0.65
CA GLN A 27 -9.12 2.35 -0.27
C GLN A 27 -8.33 3.18 -1.30
N GLY A 28 -7.00 3.22 -1.21
CA GLY A 28 -6.13 3.89 -2.18
C GLY A 28 -5.81 3.07 -3.44
N SER A 29 -6.24 1.82 -3.54
CA SER A 29 -5.67 0.90 -4.55
C SER A 29 -6.13 1.13 -6.00
N CYS A 30 -7.27 1.80 -6.25
CA CYS A 30 -7.84 1.92 -7.60
C CYS A 30 -7.81 3.26 -8.26
N ASN A 31 -7.41 4.29 -7.53
CA ASN A 31 -7.12 5.56 -8.12
C ASN A 31 -5.59 5.71 -8.19
N PRO A 32 -4.95 5.65 -9.36
CA PRO A 32 -3.52 5.89 -9.48
C PRO A 32 -3.12 7.31 -9.04
N TYR A 33 -4.09 8.21 -8.88
CA TYR A 33 -3.95 9.56 -8.35
C TYR A 33 -4.36 9.70 -6.87
N ALA A 34 -4.66 8.61 -6.16
CA ALA A 34 -4.92 8.65 -4.73
C ALA A 34 -3.69 9.20 -3.98
N ALA A 35 -3.95 10.07 -2.99
CA ALA A 35 -2.90 10.56 -2.12
C ALA A 35 -2.29 9.40 -1.33
N LYS A 36 -0.96 9.27 -1.37
CA LYS A 36 -0.23 8.24 -0.63
C LYS A 36 -0.14 8.58 0.84
N THR A 37 -0.32 7.58 1.68
CA THR A 37 0.02 7.64 3.10
C THR A 37 1.52 7.78 3.29
N ARG A 38 1.94 8.28 4.46
CA ARG A 38 3.37 8.36 4.82
C ARG A 38 4.05 6.98 4.81
N ALA A 39 3.33 5.92 5.15
CA ALA A 39 3.85 4.55 5.12
C ALA A 39 4.13 4.10 3.68
N GLU A 40 3.21 4.34 2.76
CA GLU A 40 3.36 4.02 1.34
C GLU A 40 4.51 4.83 0.70
N VAL A 41 4.63 6.12 1.00
CA VAL A 41 5.75 6.94 0.50
C VAL A 41 7.10 6.40 0.98
N LYS A 42 7.19 5.96 2.24
CA LYS A 42 8.42 5.33 2.75
C LYS A 42 8.72 4.00 2.05
N ALA A 43 7.70 3.17 1.83
CA ALA A 43 7.84 1.91 1.11
C ALA A 43 8.28 2.13 -0.35
N ASP A 44 7.70 3.12 -1.03
CA ASP A 44 8.13 3.53 -2.36
C ASP A 44 9.60 3.98 -2.33
N LEU A 45 9.99 4.83 -1.39
CA LEU A 45 11.36 5.35 -1.34
C LEU A 45 12.39 4.21 -1.19
N VAL A 46 12.06 3.15 -0.46
CA VAL A 46 12.92 1.95 -0.38
C VAL A 46 13.12 1.31 -1.76
N GLN A 47 12.05 1.14 -2.55
CA GLN A 47 12.14 0.61 -3.91
C GLN A 47 13.00 1.51 -4.82
N TRP A 48 12.82 2.82 -4.71
CA TRP A 48 13.59 3.79 -5.50
C TRP A 48 15.07 3.78 -5.14
N ARG A 49 15.42 3.70 -3.85
CA ARG A 49 16.82 3.57 -3.41
C ARG A 49 17.45 2.25 -3.86
N ALA A 50 16.69 1.15 -3.84
CA ALA A 50 17.15 -0.13 -4.39
C ALA A 50 17.38 -0.06 -5.92
N ALA A 51 16.61 0.78 -6.62
CA ALA A 51 16.82 1.09 -8.04
C ALA A 51 17.94 2.13 -8.31
N GLY A 52 18.67 2.55 -7.27
CA GLY A 52 19.81 3.46 -7.37
C GLY A 52 19.44 4.95 -7.40
N TYR A 53 18.27 5.33 -6.89
CA TYR A 53 17.96 6.74 -6.60
C TYR A 53 18.72 7.20 -5.35
N GLU A 54 19.45 8.29 -5.48
CA GLU A 54 20.16 8.95 -4.39
C GLU A 54 19.67 10.43 -4.34
N PRO A 55 18.95 10.85 -3.27
CA PRO A 55 18.33 12.17 -3.22
C PRO A 55 19.29 13.35 -3.09
N LEU A 56 20.53 13.12 -2.64
CA LEU A 56 21.58 14.12 -2.47
C LEU A 56 22.53 14.17 -3.66
N ASP A 57 22.31 13.38 -4.71
CA ASP A 57 23.06 13.39 -5.96
C ASP A 57 22.45 14.43 -6.90
N TRP A 58 22.67 15.69 -6.53
CA TRP A 58 22.23 16.86 -7.30
C TRP A 58 23.02 17.03 -8.61
N ILE A 59 24.21 16.44 -8.71
CA ILE A 59 25.06 16.50 -9.90
C ILE A 59 24.42 15.74 -11.06
N ASN A 60 23.87 14.55 -10.80
CA ASN A 60 23.24 13.71 -11.84
C ASN A 60 21.71 13.84 -11.86
N TYR A 61 21.16 14.85 -11.19
CA TYR A 61 19.74 15.14 -11.27
C TYR A 61 19.42 15.88 -12.59
N PRO A 62 18.36 15.50 -13.33
CA PRO A 62 17.30 14.54 -12.99
C PRO A 62 17.53 13.09 -13.46
N ASP A 63 18.65 12.80 -14.12
CA ASP A 63 18.91 11.50 -14.76
C ASP A 63 18.88 10.33 -13.78
N ASN A 64 19.40 10.53 -12.56
CA ASN A 64 19.36 9.52 -11.50
C ASN A 64 17.93 9.11 -11.13
N ALA A 65 17.04 10.09 -10.95
CA ALA A 65 15.64 9.90 -10.60
C ALA A 65 14.88 9.26 -11.77
N GLN A 66 15.09 9.73 -13.00
CA GLN A 66 14.43 9.16 -14.18
C GLN A 66 14.84 7.70 -14.41
N ARG A 67 16.13 7.38 -14.26
CA ARG A 67 16.63 6.00 -14.37
C ARG A 67 16.00 5.10 -13.32
N ALA A 68 16.02 5.50 -12.05
CA ALA A 68 15.39 4.72 -10.97
C ALA A 68 13.89 4.56 -11.20
N GLY A 69 13.20 5.60 -11.66
CA GLY A 69 11.78 5.57 -11.98
C GLY A 69 11.43 4.54 -13.07
N ARG A 70 12.23 4.44 -14.13
CA ARG A 70 12.06 3.41 -15.17
C ARG A 70 12.20 2.00 -14.61
N ILE A 71 13.21 1.77 -13.77
CA ILE A 71 13.46 0.46 -13.14
C ILE A 71 12.28 0.08 -12.23
N VAL A 72 11.83 0.99 -11.36
CA VAL A 72 10.70 0.75 -10.45
C VAL A 72 9.41 0.47 -11.23
N ALA A 73 9.14 1.21 -12.31
CA ALA A 73 7.98 0.97 -13.15
C ALA A 73 8.02 -0.42 -13.81
N GLN A 74 9.19 -0.83 -14.34
CA GLN A 74 9.39 -2.17 -14.90
C GLN A 74 9.17 -3.26 -13.85
N GLN A 75 9.71 -3.08 -12.65
CA GLN A 75 9.54 -4.03 -11.55
C GLN A 75 8.06 -4.21 -11.19
N ARG A 76 7.31 -3.11 -11.06
CA ARG A 76 5.86 -3.14 -10.75
C ARG A 76 5.02 -3.78 -11.85
N ALA A 77 5.40 -3.56 -13.11
CA ALA A 77 4.76 -4.23 -14.23
C ALA A 77 5.02 -5.75 -14.20
N ALA A 78 6.24 -6.16 -13.82
CA ALA A 78 6.62 -7.58 -13.74
C ALA A 78 5.97 -8.33 -12.57
N THR A 79 5.77 -7.70 -11.40
CA THR A 79 5.08 -8.34 -10.27
C THR A 79 3.57 -8.43 -10.44
N GLY A 80 3.01 -7.81 -11.48
CA GLY A 80 1.58 -7.63 -11.62
C GLY A 80 1.07 -6.75 -10.49
N SER A 81 0.74 -5.49 -10.78
CA SER A 81 0.04 -4.63 -9.83
C SER A 81 -1.38 -5.16 -9.59
N MET A 82 -1.51 -6.33 -8.96
CA MET A 82 -2.72 -6.87 -8.35
C MET A 82 -2.99 -6.09 -7.06
N GLY A 83 -3.32 -4.82 -7.23
CA GLY A 83 -3.79 -3.95 -6.16
C GLY A 83 -5.25 -3.60 -6.43
N GLY A 84 -6.17 -4.49 -6.07
CA GLY A 84 -7.51 -4.14 -5.57
C GLY A 84 -8.60 -3.68 -6.53
N CYS A 85 -8.41 -3.64 -7.86
CA CYS A 85 -9.44 -3.09 -8.79
C CYS A 85 -10.23 -4.13 -9.58
N ALA A 86 -10.06 -5.39 -9.23
CA ALA A 86 -10.87 -6.48 -9.75
C ALA A 86 -11.11 -7.48 -8.62
N GLN A 87 -12.15 -7.24 -7.84
CA GLN A 87 -13.09 -8.24 -7.32
C GLN A 87 -14.29 -7.56 -6.68
#